data_AF-A0A7X8EYR3-F1
#
_entry.id   AF-A0A7X8EYR3-F1
#
_cell.length_a   1.000
_cell.length_b   1.000
_cell.length_c   1.000
_cell.angle_alpha   90.00
_cell.angle_beta   90.00
_cell.angle_gamma   90.00
#
_symmetry.space_group_name_H-M   'P 1'
#
loop_
_entity.id
_entity.type
_entity.pdbx_description
1 polymer ?
#
loop_
_entity_poly.entity_id
_entity_poly.type
_entity_poly.pdbx_seq_one_letter_code
_entity_poly.pdbx_strand_id
1 'polypeptide(L)'
;EDSLYYNLTRETARQIGKAGFAVITGGGGGLMEAANRGAAEAGAKSVGLNIELPKEQKPNKYQNISLHFRYFFCRKVMFLKYAHGFVVMPGGFGTMDEFFESLVLIQTLKQAYFPVVCMGKEYWQGLADWLDKIMMQKHHYIDPEDMHLFTLTDDPEEATQIIVDFHRQNGRGGLRLPSGIRDTDNGYQ
;
A
#
# COMPACT_ATOMS: atom_id res chain seq x y z
N GLU A 1 -8.68 18.81 6.19
CA GLU A 1 -7.93 18.28 7.36
C GLU A 1 -8.86 17.66 8.39
N ASP A 2 -10.13 18.08 8.49
CA ASP A 2 -11.11 17.52 9.47
C ASP A 2 -11.99 16.37 8.96
N SER A 3 -11.53 15.53 8.03
CA SER A 3 -12.30 14.34 7.66
C SER A 3 -11.86 13.13 8.50
N LEU A 4 -12.83 12.29 8.87
CA LEU A 4 -12.62 11.02 9.57
C LEU A 4 -11.46 10.23 8.96
N TYR A 5 -11.47 10.05 7.64
CA TYR A 5 -10.44 9.30 6.93
C TYR A 5 -9.08 10.00 6.89
N TYR A 6 -9.01 11.33 6.88
CA TYR A 6 -7.74 12.04 6.95
C TYR A 6 -7.04 11.75 8.28
N ASN A 7 -7.77 11.87 9.39
CA ASN A 7 -7.23 11.59 10.72
C ASN A 7 -6.85 10.11 10.89
N LEU A 8 -7.71 9.19 10.43
CA LEU A 8 -7.41 7.77 10.43
C LEU A 8 -6.13 7.45 9.63
N THR A 9 -6.00 8.03 8.43
CA THR A 9 -4.82 7.82 7.57
C THR A 9 -3.56 8.35 8.23
N ARG A 10 -3.61 9.57 8.78
CA ARG A 10 -2.48 10.20 9.45
C ARG A 10 -2.03 9.40 10.66
N GLU A 11 -2.97 8.93 11.48
CA GLU A 11 -2.65 8.12 12.65
C GLU A 11 -2.07 6.76 12.27
N THR A 12 -2.66 6.08 11.30
CA THR A 12 -2.16 4.78 10.79
C THR A 12 -0.73 4.91 10.25
N ALA A 13 -0.46 5.92 9.42
CA ALA A 13 0.88 6.16 8.90
C ALA A 13 1.87 6.56 10.00
N ARG A 14 1.44 7.29 11.03
CA ARG A 14 2.27 7.65 12.19
C ARG A 14 2.68 6.42 12.98
N GLN A 15 1.76 5.50 13.24
CA GLN A 15 2.04 4.24 13.96
C GLN A 15 3.00 3.35 13.17
N ILE A 16 2.75 3.18 11.86
CA ILE A 16 3.66 2.46 10.95
C ILE A 16 5.05 3.09 10.93
N GLY A 17 5.13 4.42 10.87
CA GLY A 17 6.40 5.16 10.95
C GLY A 17 7.15 4.91 12.26
N LYS A 18 6.44 4.96 13.40
CA LYS A 18 7.00 4.66 14.73
C LYS A 18 7.48 3.21 14.86
N ALA A 19 6.84 2.28 14.14
CA ALA A 19 7.26 0.88 14.07
C ALA A 19 8.52 0.66 13.21
N GLY A 20 9.10 1.73 12.63
CA GLY A 20 10.38 1.69 11.91
C GLY A 20 10.25 1.57 10.40
N PHE A 21 9.04 1.64 9.84
CA PHE A 21 8.83 1.56 8.41
C PHE A 21 8.87 2.94 7.74
N ALA A 22 9.35 2.96 6.50
CA ALA A 22 9.10 4.08 5.60
C ALA A 22 7.64 4.04 5.11
N VAL A 23 7.04 5.20 4.86
CA VAL A 23 5.72 5.31 4.25
C VAL A 23 5.88 5.87 2.84
N ILE A 24 5.34 5.15 1.86
CA ILE A 24 5.39 5.51 0.44
C ILE A 24 3.97 5.81 -0.04
N THR A 25 3.77 6.95 -0.69
CA THR A 25 2.48 7.36 -1.26
C THR A 25 2.66 7.85 -2.69
N GLY A 26 1.56 8.19 -3.36
CA GLY A 26 1.59 8.87 -4.67
C GLY A 26 1.97 10.36 -4.62
N GLY A 27 2.21 10.90 -3.44
CA GLY A 27 2.68 12.26 -3.22
C GLY A 27 1.65 13.39 -3.40
N GLY A 28 0.40 13.05 -3.72
CA GLY A 28 -0.66 14.04 -3.86
C GLY A 28 -1.16 14.65 -2.54
N GLY A 29 -2.18 15.50 -2.64
CA GLY A 29 -2.97 15.99 -1.51
C GLY A 29 -3.92 14.93 -0.92
N GLY A 30 -4.82 15.34 -0.03
CA GLY A 30 -5.85 14.47 0.53
C GLY A 30 -5.26 13.36 1.43
N LEU A 31 -5.68 12.10 1.24
CA LEU A 31 -5.23 11.00 2.10
C LEU A 31 -3.75 10.64 1.87
N MET A 32 -3.21 10.84 0.66
CA MET A 32 -1.76 10.68 0.42
C MET A 32 -0.95 11.66 1.27
N GLU A 33 -1.38 12.92 1.33
CA GLU A 33 -0.78 13.92 2.20
C GLU A 33 -0.93 13.54 3.68
N ALA A 34 -2.11 13.06 4.11
CA ALA A 34 -2.32 12.61 5.48
C ALA A 34 -1.32 11.52 5.89
N ALA A 35 -1.09 10.54 5.01
CA ALA A 35 -0.13 9.48 5.22
C ALA A 35 1.31 10.01 5.29
N ASN A 36 1.71 10.87 4.34
CA ASN A 36 3.03 11.50 4.37
C ASN A 36 3.24 12.33 5.63
N ARG A 37 2.22 13.08 6.06
CA ARG A 37 2.24 13.88 7.28
C ARG A 37 2.43 13.01 8.51
N GLY A 38 1.63 11.94 8.66
CA GLY A 38 1.75 11.02 9.79
C GLY A 38 3.14 10.41 9.90
N ALA A 39 3.71 9.98 8.77
CA ALA A 39 5.06 9.44 8.71
C ALA A 39 6.14 10.47 9.07
N ALA A 40 6.04 11.68 8.51
CA ALA A 40 6.99 12.76 8.80
C ALA A 40 6.95 13.18 10.28
N GLU A 41 5.76 13.26 10.88
CA GLU A 41 5.58 13.55 12.31
C GLU A 41 6.13 12.44 13.23
N ALA A 42 6.20 11.20 12.73
CA ALA A 42 6.86 10.09 13.40
C ALA A 42 8.40 10.09 13.21
N GLY A 43 8.96 11.03 12.44
CA GLY A 43 10.39 11.05 12.09
C GLY A 43 10.79 9.96 11.09
N ALA A 44 9.83 9.31 10.44
CA ALA A 44 10.08 8.26 9.46
C ALA A 44 10.37 8.83 8.06
N LYS A 45 10.91 7.98 7.17
CA LYS A 45 11.01 8.32 5.74
C LYS A 45 9.59 8.42 5.16
N SER A 46 9.27 9.59 4.63
CA SER A 46 7.99 9.94 4.02
C SER A 46 8.23 10.19 2.53
N VAL A 47 7.88 9.21 1.72
CA VAL A 47 8.21 9.16 0.29
C VAL A 47 6.97 9.52 -0.53
N GLY A 48 7.14 10.40 -1.52
CA GLY A 48 6.15 10.64 -2.56
C GLY A 48 6.65 10.19 -3.93
N LEU A 49 5.93 9.27 -4.56
CA LEU A 49 6.14 8.86 -5.94
C LEU A 49 5.18 9.65 -6.84
N ASN A 50 5.54 10.89 -7.14
CA ASN A 50 4.71 11.82 -7.90
C ASN A 50 4.64 11.39 -9.38
N ILE A 51 3.53 11.70 -10.06
CA ILE A 51 3.34 11.42 -11.48
C ILE A 51 2.98 12.71 -12.23
N GLU A 52 3.52 12.89 -13.42
CA GLU A 52 3.14 13.97 -14.33
C GLU A 52 1.70 13.76 -14.83
N LEU A 53 0.82 14.73 -14.60
CA LEU A 53 -0.59 14.72 -15.01
C LEU A 53 -0.91 15.94 -15.87
N PRO A 54 -1.91 15.86 -16.78
CA PRO A 54 -2.34 17.00 -17.60
C PRO A 54 -2.77 18.23 -16.78
N LYS A 55 -3.26 18.01 -15.55
CA LYS A 55 -3.41 19.05 -14.52
C LYS A 55 -2.41 18.71 -13.43
N GLU A 56 -1.41 19.57 -13.24
CA GLU A 56 -0.34 19.32 -12.26
C GLU A 56 -0.91 19.08 -10.86
N GLN A 57 -0.56 17.93 -10.29
CA GLN A 57 -0.70 17.71 -8.86
C GLN A 57 0.57 18.21 -8.18
N LYS A 58 0.44 19.24 -7.32
CA LYS A 58 1.58 19.70 -6.51
C LYS A 58 1.95 18.63 -5.48
N PRO A 59 3.22 18.20 -5.41
CA PRO A 59 3.69 17.34 -4.33
C PRO A 59 3.36 17.96 -2.98
N ASN A 60 2.85 17.16 -2.04
CA ASN A 60 2.58 17.65 -0.70
C ASN A 60 3.87 17.94 0.08
N LYS A 61 3.80 18.89 1.01
CA LYS A 61 4.96 19.41 1.77
C LYS A 61 5.55 18.44 2.81
N TYR A 62 4.90 17.30 3.05
CA TYR A 62 5.32 16.34 4.08
C TYR A 62 6.17 15.20 3.53
N GLN A 63 6.47 15.20 2.23
CA GLN A 63 7.44 14.31 1.62
C GLN A 63 8.85 14.79 1.96
N ASN A 64 9.64 13.94 2.61
CA ASN A 64 11.07 14.19 2.80
C ASN A 64 11.93 13.51 1.71
N ILE A 65 11.32 12.61 0.93
CA ILE A 65 11.90 12.05 -0.29
C ILE A 65 10.84 12.18 -1.40
N SER A 66 11.18 12.89 -2.47
CA SER A 66 10.28 13.08 -3.62
C SER A 66 10.91 12.52 -4.88
N LEU A 67 10.15 11.69 -5.59
CA LEU A 67 10.50 11.14 -6.90
C LEU A 67 9.40 11.54 -7.89
N HIS A 68 9.78 11.83 -9.13
CA HIS A 68 8.85 12.20 -10.19
C HIS A 68 8.92 11.17 -11.32
N PHE A 69 7.76 10.69 -11.73
CA PHE A 69 7.61 9.73 -12.79
C PHE A 69 6.83 10.35 -13.95
N ARG A 70 7.27 10.03 -15.17
CA ARG A 70 6.51 10.31 -16.39
C ARG A 70 5.57 9.17 -16.77
N TYR A 71 5.95 7.93 -16.44
CA TYR A 71 5.23 6.73 -16.85
C TYR A 71 4.57 6.04 -15.65
N PHE A 72 3.26 5.80 -15.75
CA PHE A 72 2.46 5.17 -14.70
C PHE A 72 2.97 3.79 -14.28
N PHE A 73 3.34 2.94 -15.25
CA PHE A 73 3.79 1.58 -14.95
C PHE A 73 5.10 1.55 -14.16
N CYS A 74 6.06 2.45 -14.45
CA CYS A 74 7.29 2.56 -13.67
C CYS A 74 6.97 2.91 -12.21
N ARG A 75 6.05 3.86 -11.99
CA ARG A 75 5.62 4.26 -10.65
C ARG A 75 4.97 3.08 -9.91
N LYS A 76 4.09 2.31 -10.56
CA LYS A 76 3.44 1.13 -9.97
C LYS A 76 4.46 0.07 -9.52
N VAL A 77 5.45 -0.22 -10.38
CA VAL A 77 6.53 -1.16 -10.03
C VAL A 77 7.29 -0.72 -8.78
N MET A 78 7.47 0.58 -8.57
CA MET A 78 8.16 1.09 -7.37
C MET A 78 7.36 0.90 -6.09
N PHE A 79 6.02 1.04 -6.13
CA PHE A 79 5.18 0.68 -4.98
C PHE A 79 5.35 -0.79 -4.61
N LEU A 80 5.32 -1.67 -5.61
CA LEU A 80 5.41 -3.12 -5.40
C LEU A 80 6.80 -3.56 -4.94
N LYS A 81 7.86 -3.04 -5.56
CA LYS A 81 9.23 -3.48 -5.32
C LYS A 81 9.69 -3.20 -3.89
N TYR A 82 9.27 -2.07 -3.31
CA TYR A 82 9.76 -1.59 -2.01
C TYR A 82 8.76 -1.74 -0.86
N ALA A 83 7.54 -2.21 -1.13
CA ALA A 83 6.53 -2.42 -0.10
C ALA A 83 6.78 -3.69 0.73
N HIS A 84 6.58 -3.55 2.04
CA HIS A 84 6.44 -4.68 2.97
C HIS A 84 4.98 -5.07 3.20
N GLY A 85 4.06 -4.27 2.70
CA GLY A 85 2.63 -4.44 2.74
C GLY A 85 1.93 -3.18 2.26
N PHE A 86 0.63 -3.26 1.99
CA PHE A 86 -0.20 -2.13 1.63
C PHE A 86 -1.23 -1.82 2.70
N VAL A 87 -1.40 -0.53 2.95
CA VAL A 87 -2.52 0.00 3.73
C VAL A 87 -3.36 0.85 2.78
N VAL A 88 -4.56 0.38 2.50
CA VAL A 88 -5.45 0.92 1.47
C VAL A 88 -6.57 1.70 2.15
N MET A 89 -6.53 3.02 2.00
CA MET A 89 -7.57 3.92 2.50
C MET A 89 -8.72 4.03 1.49
N PRO A 90 -9.92 4.50 1.90
CA PRO A 90 -11.02 4.77 0.98
C PRO A 90 -10.62 5.71 -0.16
N GLY A 91 -11.01 5.40 -1.39
CA GLY A 91 -10.53 6.12 -2.56
C GLY A 91 -11.38 6.01 -3.81
N GLY A 92 -10.80 6.35 -4.96
CA GLY A 92 -11.46 6.29 -6.26
C GLY A 92 -10.86 5.19 -7.15
N PHE A 93 -10.93 5.37 -8.47
CA PHE A 93 -10.41 4.39 -9.43
C PHE A 93 -8.93 4.08 -9.28
N GLY A 94 -8.09 5.08 -8.98
CA GLY A 94 -6.65 4.83 -8.78
C GLY A 94 -6.37 3.92 -7.58
N THR A 95 -7.13 4.08 -6.49
CA THR A 95 -7.04 3.21 -5.32
C THR A 95 -7.54 1.81 -5.62
N MET A 96 -8.63 1.68 -6.37
CA MET A 96 -9.16 0.37 -6.78
C MET A 96 -8.21 -0.38 -7.72
N ASP A 97 -7.57 0.35 -8.64
CA ASP A 97 -6.54 -0.17 -9.52
C ASP A 97 -5.36 -0.75 -8.74
N GLU A 98 -4.79 0.01 -7.79
CA GLU A 98 -3.70 -0.46 -6.92
C GLU A 98 -4.15 -1.63 -6.00
N PHE A 99 -5.38 -1.59 -5.49
CA PHE A 99 -5.96 -2.66 -4.67
C PHE A 99 -6.04 -3.98 -5.45
N PHE A 100 -6.73 -4.02 -6.60
CA PHE A 100 -6.87 -5.25 -7.37
C PHE A 100 -5.54 -5.73 -7.96
N GLU A 101 -4.65 -4.82 -8.37
CA GLU A 101 -3.30 -5.20 -8.82
C GLU A 101 -2.54 -5.93 -7.71
N SER A 102 -2.63 -5.47 -6.46
CA SER A 102 -2.00 -6.14 -5.33
C SER A 102 -2.54 -7.56 -5.11
N LEU A 103 -3.87 -7.75 -5.17
CA LEU A 103 -4.49 -9.07 -4.99
C LEU A 103 -4.06 -10.05 -6.09
N VAL A 104 -4.06 -9.62 -7.35
CA VAL A 104 -3.63 -10.45 -8.49
C VAL A 104 -2.17 -10.88 -8.35
N LEU A 105 -1.29 -9.99 -7.89
CA LEU A 105 0.14 -10.31 -7.73
C LEU A 105 0.39 -11.33 -6.62
N ILE A 106 -0.38 -11.26 -5.53
CA ILE A 106 -0.31 -12.22 -4.44
C ILE A 106 -0.89 -13.57 -4.91
N GLN A 107 -2.09 -13.56 -5.50
CA GLN A 107 -2.79 -14.75 -5.99
C GLN A 107 -1.94 -15.54 -7.01
N THR A 108 -1.28 -14.86 -7.94
CA THR A 108 -0.49 -15.51 -8.99
C THR A 108 0.90 -15.96 -8.54
N LEU A 109 1.25 -15.76 -7.26
CA LEU A 109 2.58 -16.02 -6.69
C LEU A 109 3.72 -15.35 -7.48
N LYS A 110 3.42 -14.30 -8.23
CA LYS A 110 4.43 -13.54 -9.00
C LYS A 110 5.23 -12.58 -8.13
N GLN A 111 4.83 -12.44 -6.86
CA GLN A 111 5.52 -11.65 -5.85
C GLN A 111 5.61 -12.42 -4.53
N ALA A 112 6.54 -12.03 -3.64
CA ALA A 112 6.49 -12.50 -2.26
C ALA A 112 5.14 -12.07 -1.65
N TYR A 113 4.46 -12.98 -0.96
CA TYR A 113 3.25 -12.67 -0.20
C TYR A 113 3.48 -11.40 0.63
N PHE A 114 2.55 -10.45 0.65
CA PHE A 114 2.61 -9.30 1.54
C PHE A 114 1.18 -8.91 1.96
N PRO A 115 0.98 -8.38 3.18
CA PRO A 115 -0.34 -8.06 3.69
C PRO A 115 -0.95 -6.86 2.96
N VAL A 116 -2.25 -6.96 2.66
CA VAL A 116 -3.09 -5.87 2.19
C VAL A 116 -4.13 -5.55 3.26
N VAL A 117 -4.06 -4.37 3.85
CA VAL A 117 -4.95 -3.94 4.93
C VAL A 117 -5.82 -2.78 4.44
N CYS A 118 -7.12 -3.00 4.35
CA CYS A 118 -8.11 -2.01 3.95
C CYS A 118 -8.67 -1.31 5.18
N MET A 119 -8.44 0.01 5.26
CA MET A 119 -8.89 0.86 6.37
C MET A 119 -10.26 1.47 6.06
N GLY A 120 -11.13 1.63 7.06
CA GLY A 120 -12.45 2.22 6.87
C GLY A 120 -13.49 1.17 6.46
N LYS A 121 -13.85 0.27 7.36
CA LYS A 121 -14.69 -0.91 7.08
C LYS A 121 -15.99 -0.56 6.36
N GLU A 122 -16.66 0.51 6.79
CA GLU A 122 -17.93 0.96 6.20
C GLU A 122 -17.82 1.19 4.68
N TYR A 123 -16.71 1.79 4.22
CA TYR A 123 -16.49 2.05 2.79
C TYR A 123 -16.28 0.75 1.99
N TRP A 124 -15.52 -0.20 2.55
CA TRP A 124 -15.12 -1.42 1.86
C TRP A 124 -16.14 -2.55 1.94
N GLN A 125 -17.05 -2.52 2.92
CA GLN A 125 -17.98 -3.62 3.18
C GLN A 125 -18.82 -3.98 1.95
N GLY A 126 -19.30 -2.99 1.21
CA GLY A 126 -20.09 -3.25 -0.01
C GLY A 126 -19.31 -4.00 -1.09
N LEU A 127 -18.01 -3.71 -1.24
CA LEU A 127 -17.15 -4.44 -2.17
C LEU A 127 -16.84 -5.85 -1.67
N ALA A 128 -16.48 -5.99 -0.38
CA ALA A 128 -16.18 -7.29 0.23
C ALA A 128 -17.38 -8.25 0.13
N ASP A 129 -18.59 -7.74 0.38
CA ASP A 129 -19.84 -8.48 0.21
C ASP A 129 -20.06 -8.93 -1.24
N TRP A 130 -19.73 -8.07 -2.21
CA TRP A 130 -19.88 -8.41 -3.63
C TRP A 130 -18.84 -9.46 -4.07
N LEU A 131 -17.60 -9.35 -3.60
CA LEU A 131 -16.55 -10.35 -3.87
C LEU A 131 -16.97 -11.73 -3.30
N ASP A 132 -17.44 -11.76 -2.06
CA ASP A 132 -17.94 -12.99 -1.42
C ASP A 132 -19.17 -13.56 -2.13
N LYS A 133 -20.26 -12.80 -2.21
CA LYS A 133 -21.57 -13.31 -2.64
C LYS A 133 -21.66 -13.52 -4.15
N ILE A 134 -21.06 -12.62 -4.93
CA ILE A 134 -21.22 -12.61 -6.39
C ILE A 134 -20.03 -13.26 -7.06
N MET A 135 -18.81 -12.77 -6.82
CA MET A 135 -17.63 -13.26 -7.53
C MET A 135 -17.26 -14.69 -7.10
N MET A 136 -17.24 -14.97 -5.80
CA MET A 136 -16.84 -16.26 -5.24
C MET A 136 -18.01 -17.25 -5.18
N GLN A 137 -19.06 -16.98 -4.41
CA GLN A 137 -20.13 -17.96 -4.15
C GLN A 137 -21.01 -18.23 -5.37
N LYS A 138 -21.40 -17.19 -6.12
CA LYS A 138 -22.31 -17.33 -7.26
C LYS A 138 -21.60 -17.69 -8.57
N HIS A 139 -20.46 -17.08 -8.85
CA HIS A 139 -19.77 -17.22 -10.13
C HIS A 139 -18.49 -18.06 -10.07
N HIS A 140 -17.94 -18.35 -8.88
CA HIS A 140 -16.73 -19.15 -8.69
C HIS A 140 -15.52 -18.63 -9.50
N TYR A 141 -15.36 -17.31 -9.56
CA TYR A 141 -14.22 -16.67 -10.25
C TYR A 141 -12.99 -16.49 -9.35
N ILE A 142 -13.16 -16.65 -8.05
CA ILE A 142 -12.08 -16.66 -7.05
C ILE A 142 -12.34 -17.82 -6.08
N ASP A 143 -11.28 -18.31 -5.44
CA ASP A 143 -11.34 -19.40 -4.47
C ASP A 143 -11.68 -18.85 -3.06
N PRO A 144 -12.22 -19.67 -2.14
CA PRO A 144 -12.48 -19.25 -0.76
C PRO A 144 -11.28 -18.62 -0.05
N GLU A 145 -10.08 -19.11 -0.33
CA GLU A 145 -8.83 -18.64 0.23
C GLU A 145 -8.45 -17.23 -0.25
N ASP A 146 -8.93 -16.81 -1.42
CA ASP A 146 -8.65 -15.48 -1.96
C ASP A 146 -9.29 -14.36 -1.11
N MET A 147 -10.33 -14.70 -0.33
CA MET A 147 -10.94 -13.77 0.62
C MET A 147 -10.03 -13.47 1.83
N HIS A 148 -8.94 -14.22 2.01
CA HIS A 148 -7.93 -13.97 3.03
C HIS A 148 -6.76 -13.10 2.55
N LEU A 149 -6.76 -12.70 1.27
CA LEU A 149 -5.69 -11.86 0.69
C LEU A 149 -5.68 -10.44 1.24
N PHE A 150 -6.81 -9.96 1.79
CA PHE A 150 -6.90 -8.65 2.41
C PHE A 150 -7.63 -8.70 3.75
N THR A 151 -7.32 -7.75 4.63
CA THR A 151 -7.95 -7.60 5.95
C THR A 151 -8.66 -6.26 6.04
N LEU A 152 -9.84 -6.23 6.66
CA LEU A 152 -10.60 -5.02 6.92
C LEU A 152 -10.42 -4.60 8.38
N THR A 153 -9.94 -3.38 8.63
CA THR A 153 -9.83 -2.82 9.99
C THR A 153 -10.14 -1.33 10.02
N ASP A 154 -10.51 -0.83 11.20
CA ASP A 154 -10.60 0.61 11.50
C ASP A 154 -9.55 1.02 12.55
N ASP A 155 -8.75 0.06 13.03
CA ASP A 155 -7.77 0.27 14.09
C ASP A 155 -6.36 0.44 13.50
N PRO A 156 -5.75 1.65 13.62
CA PRO A 156 -4.37 1.90 13.24
C PRO A 156 -3.35 0.93 13.86
N GLU A 157 -3.58 0.48 15.09
CA GLU A 157 -2.67 -0.42 15.80
C GLU A 157 -2.74 -1.83 15.20
N GLU A 158 -3.94 -2.36 14.99
CA GLU A 158 -4.16 -3.65 14.31
C GLU A 158 -3.50 -3.65 12.92
N ALA A 159 -3.74 -2.61 12.12
CA ALA A 159 -3.13 -2.47 10.80
C ALA A 159 -1.60 -2.49 10.87
N THR A 160 -1.02 -1.74 11.83
CA THR A 160 0.44 -1.69 12.02
C THR A 160 1.00 -3.04 12.43
N GLN A 161 0.31 -3.74 13.34
CA GLN A 161 0.75 -5.02 13.88
C GLN A 161 0.78 -6.11 12.79
N ILE A 162 -0.22 -6.13 11.89
CA ILE A 162 -0.23 -7.03 10.73
C ILE A 162 1.04 -6.84 9.87
N ILE A 163 1.43 -5.59 9.58
CA ILE A 163 2.64 -5.30 8.80
C ILE A 163 3.91 -5.73 9.55
N VAL A 164 3.99 -5.42 10.85
CA VAL A 164 5.14 -5.76 11.71
C VAL A 164 5.33 -7.27 11.79
N ASP A 165 4.27 -8.03 12.03
CA ASP A 165 4.34 -9.48 12.18
C ASP A 165 4.71 -10.15 10.87
N PHE A 166 4.14 -9.70 9.76
CA PHE A 166 4.54 -10.19 8.45
C PHE A 166 6.04 -9.95 8.18
N HIS A 167 6.54 -8.74 8.48
CA HIS A 167 7.95 -8.40 8.28
C HIS A 167 8.89 -9.28 9.12
N ARG A 168 8.50 -9.56 10.38
CA ARG A 168 9.27 -10.43 11.28
C ARG A 168 9.29 -11.89 10.83
N GLN A 169 8.17 -12.42 10.33
CA GLN A 169 8.04 -13.83 9.97
C GLN A 169 8.73 -14.18 8.64
N ASN A 170 8.64 -13.31 7.63
CA ASN A 170 9.02 -13.67 6.27
C ASN A 170 10.35 -13.08 5.79
N GLY A 171 10.86 -12.01 6.41
CA GLY A 171 12.08 -11.31 5.99
C GLY A 171 11.97 -10.68 4.58
N ARG A 172 12.46 -9.43 4.41
CA ARG A 172 12.42 -8.58 3.17
C ARG A 172 11.19 -8.78 2.25
N GLY A 173 10.22 -7.87 2.33
CA GLY A 173 9.08 -7.79 1.39
C GLY A 173 9.49 -7.24 0.02
N GLY A 174 8.64 -7.47 -1.00
CA GLY A 174 8.83 -6.95 -2.37
C GLY A 174 8.96 -8.03 -3.45
N LEU A 175 9.25 -7.60 -4.68
CA LEU A 175 9.48 -8.49 -5.82
C LEU A 175 10.76 -9.29 -5.64
N ARG A 176 10.66 -10.63 -5.62
CA ARG A 176 11.83 -11.51 -5.68
C ARG A 176 12.36 -11.54 -7.11
N LEU A 177 13.67 -11.34 -7.26
CA LEU A 177 14.32 -11.51 -8.56
C LEU A 177 14.24 -12.99 -8.99
N PRO A 178 14.02 -13.27 -10.28
CA PRO A 178 14.09 -14.63 -10.81
C PRO A 178 15.42 -15.30 -10.47
N SER A 179 15.38 -16.59 -10.16
CA SER A 179 16.58 -17.41 -9.92
C SER A 179 17.53 -17.31 -11.12
N GLY A 180 18.75 -16.79 -10.90
CA GLY A 180 19.79 -16.66 -11.93
C GLY A 180 20.26 -15.24 -12.21
N ILE A 181 19.56 -14.21 -11.71
CA ILE A 181 20.08 -12.83 -11.69
C ILE A 181 20.97 -12.70 -10.45
N ARG A 182 22.26 -12.43 -10.65
CA ARG A 182 23.21 -12.19 -9.54
C ARG A 182 22.71 -11.01 -8.72
N ASP A 183 22.58 -11.23 -7.41
CA ASP A 183 22.34 -10.17 -6.44
C ASP A 183 23.56 -9.25 -6.44
N THR A 184 23.46 -8.07 -7.06
CA THR A 184 24.56 -7.08 -7.08
C THR A 184 24.53 -6.23 -5.81
N ASP A 185 24.36 -6.87 -4.66
CA ASP A 185 24.57 -6.26 -3.33
C ASP A 185 26.05 -6.38 -2.89
N ASN A 186 26.96 -6.80 -3.79
CA ASN A 186 28.39 -6.60 -3.59
C ASN A 186 28.81 -5.28 -4.23
N GLY A 187 29.16 -4.33 -3.36
CA GLY A 187 29.48 -2.95 -3.68
C GLY A 187 30.42 -2.78 -4.87
N TYR A 188 30.11 -1.78 -5.68
CA TYR A 188 31.08 -1.14 -6.54
C TYR A 188 32.17 -0.52 -5.65
N GLN A 189 33.36 -1.14 -5.64
CA GLN A 189 34.62 -0.42 -5.54
C GLN A 189 34.97 0.13 -6.93
#